data_AF-A0A969ACJ8-F1
#
_entry.id   AF-A0A969ACJ8-F1
#
_cell.length_a   1.000
_cell.length_b   1.000
_cell.length_c   1.000
_cell.angle_alpha   90.00
_cell.angle_beta   90.00
_cell.angle_gamma   90.00
#
_symmetry.space_group_name_H-M   'P 1'
#
loop_
_entity.id
_entity.type
_entity.pdbx_description
1 polymer ?
#
loop_
_entity_poly.entity_id
_entity_poly.type
_entity_poly.pdbx_seq_one_letter_code
_entity_poly.pdbx_strand_id
1 'polypeptide(L)'
;MNNNVAKPLDGISKKVETSLMLPSSNMVMLPGVALPMTLTDSYSIGVVEAALLSNHKQLVVATIRPEIKCRFDKNENAEIESLDDIYPVATLATVDSFVRLPVGMAECVFRGLERVKIEKLQVYDHICEVKLNRLPKLSQQEISAKIATLVKVIKSNWEEITVLNCNNFEQIVTALTECNEPSKLAYQTGILLTNDIEILHKFLEEESLEQFLEKVLEYLSKEVKIQRSRSKIVAEMKKDINQQQTKLIESQLFDKIESEWSLDDVETDEIEELKMRLRKAGLPPDVRKHTQRELARLKRLGNNPVEADVIRTYLDWLLEIPWNKIVEANLELDDARVILDADHDGLNKVKDRIIEYLATFKASYIFKRKAIKPNICRYGFMFCWTSWSW
;
A
#
# COMPACT_ATOMS: atom_id res chain seq x y z
N MET A 1 -35.04 -63.26 -38.56
CA MET A 1 -35.91 -62.08 -38.44
C MET A 1 -36.15 -61.86 -36.95
N ASN A 2 -35.29 -61.06 -36.30
CA ASN A 2 -35.40 -60.74 -34.87
C ASN A 2 -36.03 -59.37 -34.71
N ASN A 3 -37.23 -59.35 -34.14
CA ASN A 3 -37.93 -58.13 -33.73
C ASN A 3 -37.30 -57.57 -32.46
N ASN A 4 -36.46 -56.55 -32.60
CA ASN A 4 -36.08 -55.67 -31.50
C ASN A 4 -37.18 -54.62 -31.33
N VAL A 5 -38.10 -54.87 -30.39
CA VAL A 5 -38.99 -53.85 -29.85
C VAL A 5 -38.13 -52.97 -28.92
N ALA A 6 -37.77 -51.79 -29.41
CA ALA A 6 -37.19 -50.74 -28.59
C ALA A 6 -38.23 -50.29 -27.54
N LYS A 7 -37.89 -50.44 -26.26
CA LYS A 7 -38.62 -49.81 -25.15
C LYS A 7 -38.53 -48.29 -25.31
N PRO A 8 -39.63 -47.52 -25.20
CA PRO A 8 -39.55 -46.07 -25.12
C PRO A 8 -38.92 -45.68 -23.79
N LEU A 9 -37.96 -44.74 -23.84
CA LEU A 9 -37.36 -44.11 -22.67
C LEU A 9 -38.46 -43.37 -21.90
N ASP A 10 -38.66 -43.77 -20.65
CA ASP A 10 -39.65 -43.21 -19.73
C ASP A 10 -39.52 -41.69 -19.59
N GLY A 11 -40.67 -41.02 -19.71
CA GLY A 11 -40.80 -39.58 -19.72
C GLY A 11 -40.49 -38.93 -18.37
N ILE A 12 -39.59 -37.94 -18.40
CA ILE A 12 -39.54 -36.89 -17.38
C ILE A 12 -40.69 -35.93 -17.73
N SER A 13 -41.85 -36.15 -17.13
CA SER A 13 -42.98 -35.22 -17.20
C SER A 13 -42.52 -33.85 -16.68
N LYS A 14 -42.37 -32.86 -17.58
CA LYS A 14 -42.14 -31.46 -17.23
C LYS A 14 -43.38 -30.93 -16.52
N LYS A 15 -43.41 -31.09 -15.20
CA LYS A 15 -44.49 -30.56 -14.35
C LYS A 15 -44.28 -29.06 -14.21
N VAL A 16 -45.04 -28.28 -14.97
CA VAL A 16 -45.03 -26.81 -14.88
C VAL A 16 -45.73 -26.44 -13.58
N GLU A 17 -44.99 -25.84 -12.65
CA GLU A 17 -45.51 -25.37 -11.37
C GLU A 17 -45.60 -23.83 -11.40
N THR A 18 -46.54 -23.28 -10.65
CA THR A 18 -46.68 -21.83 -10.43
C THR A 18 -46.20 -21.51 -9.02
N SER A 19 -45.36 -20.48 -8.87
CA SER A 19 -44.88 -20.03 -7.56
C SER A 19 -44.70 -18.52 -7.52
N LEU A 20 -44.78 -17.96 -6.31
CA LEU A 20 -44.52 -16.55 -6.05
C LEU A 20 -43.04 -16.24 -6.31
N MET A 21 -42.78 -15.09 -6.91
CA MET A 21 -41.43 -14.61 -7.18
C MET A 21 -41.08 -13.43 -6.29
N LEU A 22 -39.94 -13.53 -5.60
CA LEU A 22 -39.27 -12.43 -4.93
C LEU A 22 -38.13 -11.93 -5.83
N PRO A 23 -38.23 -10.70 -6.36
CA PRO A 23 -37.12 -10.11 -7.07
C PRO A 23 -36.04 -9.63 -6.10
N SER A 24 -34.79 -9.97 -6.40
CA SER A 24 -33.62 -9.51 -5.64
C SER A 24 -32.70 -8.71 -6.56
N SER A 25 -32.31 -7.51 -6.14
CA SER A 25 -31.37 -6.66 -6.90
C SER A 25 -29.90 -6.95 -6.60
N ASN A 26 -29.62 -7.48 -5.41
CA ASN A 26 -28.27 -7.51 -4.84
C ASN A 26 -27.79 -8.91 -4.42
N MET A 27 -28.64 -9.93 -4.53
CA MET A 27 -28.33 -11.25 -4.01
C MET A 27 -28.75 -12.36 -4.98
N VAL A 28 -27.84 -13.33 -5.14
CA VAL A 28 -28.08 -14.57 -5.86
C VAL A 28 -28.11 -15.72 -4.85
N MET A 29 -29.21 -16.45 -4.80
CA MET A 29 -29.34 -17.61 -3.90
C MET A 29 -28.82 -18.86 -4.59
N LEU A 30 -27.91 -19.59 -3.94
CA LEU A 30 -27.47 -20.91 -4.41
C LEU A 30 -28.21 -22.04 -3.65
N PRO A 31 -28.49 -23.19 -4.29
CA PRO A 31 -29.09 -24.34 -3.63
C PRO A 31 -28.26 -24.85 -2.43
N GLY A 32 -28.93 -25.20 -1.34
CA GLY A 32 -28.31 -25.73 -0.13
C GLY A 32 -27.68 -24.69 0.79
N VAL A 33 -27.76 -23.40 0.44
CA VAL A 33 -27.25 -22.27 1.24
C VAL A 33 -28.42 -21.51 1.86
N ALA A 34 -28.27 -21.12 3.13
CA ALA A 34 -29.19 -20.21 3.81
C ALA A 34 -28.56 -18.83 3.91
N LEU A 35 -29.25 -17.78 3.44
CA LEU A 35 -28.78 -16.40 3.50
C LEU A 35 -29.83 -15.51 4.19
N PRO A 36 -29.41 -14.68 5.16
CA PRO A 36 -30.27 -13.64 5.72
C PRO A 36 -30.41 -12.49 4.71
N MET A 37 -31.61 -11.92 4.62
CA MET A 37 -31.93 -10.76 3.79
C MET A 37 -32.84 -9.82 4.57
N THR A 38 -32.50 -8.55 4.54
CA THR A 38 -33.36 -7.47 5.04
C THR A 38 -34.27 -6.99 3.91
N LEU A 39 -35.56 -6.93 4.18
CA LEU A 39 -36.58 -6.44 3.27
C LEU A 39 -37.06 -5.08 3.76
N THR A 40 -36.97 -4.08 2.88
CA THR A 40 -37.46 -2.71 3.09
C THR A 40 -38.78 -2.48 2.39
N ASP A 41 -38.95 -3.10 1.22
CA ASP A 41 -40.04 -2.77 0.31
C ASP A 41 -41.33 -3.46 0.76
N SER A 42 -42.42 -2.68 0.80
CA SER A 42 -43.76 -3.19 1.14
C SER A 42 -44.18 -4.33 0.21
N TYR A 43 -43.79 -4.25 -1.08
CA TYR A 43 -43.99 -5.31 -2.06
C TYR A 43 -43.32 -6.62 -1.64
N SER A 44 -42.01 -6.59 -1.39
CA SER A 44 -41.21 -7.76 -1.02
C SER A 44 -41.68 -8.39 0.29
N ILE A 45 -42.08 -7.56 1.27
CA ILE A 45 -42.66 -8.03 2.53
C ILE A 45 -44.00 -8.74 2.28
N GLY A 46 -44.88 -8.17 1.45
CA GLY A 46 -46.16 -8.76 1.09
C GLY A 46 -46.02 -10.12 0.38
N VAL A 47 -45.04 -10.24 -0.53
CA VAL A 47 -44.75 -11.51 -1.22
C VAL A 47 -44.31 -12.59 -0.23
N VAL A 48 -43.46 -12.25 0.74
CA VAL A 48 -43.01 -13.21 1.75
C VAL A 48 -44.12 -13.60 2.71
N GLU A 49 -44.97 -12.65 3.13
CA GLU A 49 -46.14 -12.94 3.95
C GLU A 49 -47.13 -13.88 3.21
N ALA A 50 -47.38 -13.62 1.93
CA ALA A 50 -48.18 -14.52 1.08
C ALA A 50 -47.54 -15.91 0.95
N ALA A 51 -46.21 -15.99 0.78
CA ALA A 51 -45.49 -17.25 0.72
C ALA A 51 -45.55 -18.03 2.03
N LEU A 52 -45.52 -17.35 3.19
CA LEU A 52 -45.63 -17.98 4.50
C LEU A 52 -47.02 -18.59 4.76
N LEU A 53 -48.07 -18.04 4.15
CA LEU A 53 -49.43 -18.61 4.21
C LEU A 53 -49.58 -19.86 3.32
N SER A 54 -48.69 -20.05 2.34
CA SER A 54 -48.69 -21.25 1.50
C SER A 54 -48.20 -22.49 2.28
N ASN A 55 -48.76 -23.67 1.98
CA ASN A 55 -48.44 -24.92 2.67
C ASN A 55 -46.95 -25.29 2.66
N HIS A 56 -46.19 -24.85 1.65
CA HIS A 56 -44.79 -25.23 1.47
C HIS A 56 -43.80 -24.13 1.86
N LYS A 57 -44.26 -22.91 2.18
CA LYS A 57 -43.40 -21.74 2.45
C LYS A 57 -42.33 -21.52 1.38
N GLN A 58 -42.67 -21.85 0.13
CA GLN A 58 -41.76 -21.81 -1.00
C GLN A 58 -41.99 -20.55 -1.83
N LEU A 59 -40.89 -19.95 -2.28
CA LEU A 59 -40.89 -18.85 -3.22
C LEU A 59 -39.68 -18.98 -4.15
N VAL A 60 -39.74 -18.30 -5.29
CA VAL A 60 -38.60 -18.22 -6.21
C VAL A 60 -37.87 -16.92 -5.96
N VAL A 61 -36.59 -17.01 -5.61
CA VAL A 61 -35.72 -15.81 -5.59
C VAL A 61 -35.09 -15.69 -6.95
N ALA A 62 -35.45 -14.62 -7.67
CA ALA A 62 -34.91 -14.34 -8.99
C ALA A 62 -34.19 -13.00 -8.98
N THR A 63 -33.02 -12.96 -9.58
CA THR A 63 -32.16 -11.78 -9.52
C THR A 63 -32.38 -10.89 -10.74
N ILE A 64 -32.49 -9.59 -10.48
CA ILE A 64 -32.63 -8.57 -11.53
C ILE A 64 -31.27 -8.36 -12.20
N ARG A 65 -31.25 -8.16 -13.52
CA ARG A 65 -30.01 -7.91 -14.25
C ARG A 65 -29.37 -6.56 -13.82
N PRO A 66 -28.04 -6.50 -13.66
CA PRO A 66 -27.35 -5.30 -13.18
C PRO A 66 -27.54 -4.08 -14.09
N GLU A 67 -27.70 -4.28 -15.40
CA GLU A 67 -27.95 -3.21 -16.38
C GLU A 67 -29.26 -2.45 -16.11
N ILE A 68 -30.21 -3.14 -15.46
CA ILE A 68 -31.58 -2.67 -15.21
C ILE A 68 -31.74 -2.18 -13.76
N LYS A 69 -30.80 -2.55 -12.88
CA LYS A 69 -30.70 -2.09 -11.50
C LYS A 69 -30.73 -0.57 -11.38
N CYS A 70 -30.13 0.16 -12.33
CA CYS A 70 -30.18 1.62 -12.36
C CYS A 70 -31.59 2.22 -12.51
N ARG A 71 -32.57 1.45 -13.02
CA ARG A 71 -33.98 1.88 -13.06
C ARG A 71 -34.65 1.74 -11.68
N PHE A 72 -34.35 0.66 -10.97
CA PHE A 72 -34.86 0.40 -9.62
C PHE A 72 -34.22 1.29 -8.55
N ASP A 73 -32.92 1.56 -8.65
CA ASP A 73 -32.23 2.47 -7.70
C ASP A 73 -32.69 3.94 -7.83
N LYS A 74 -33.25 4.32 -8.98
CA LYS A 74 -33.75 5.69 -9.25
C LYS A 74 -35.23 5.87 -8.94
N ASN A 75 -36.03 4.81 -9.06
CA ASN A 75 -37.47 4.81 -8.84
C ASN A 75 -37.84 3.65 -7.92
N GLU A 76 -38.21 3.94 -6.67
CA GLU A 76 -38.69 2.95 -5.69
C GLU A 76 -39.96 2.21 -6.16
N ASN A 77 -40.69 2.77 -7.14
CA ASN A 77 -41.89 2.19 -7.75
C ASN A 77 -41.62 1.54 -9.12
N ALA A 78 -40.37 1.30 -9.50
CA ALA A 78 -40.11 0.56 -10.73
C ALA A 78 -40.63 -0.88 -10.56
N GLU A 79 -41.49 -1.33 -11.47
CA GLU A 79 -42.01 -2.69 -11.49
C GLU A 79 -41.26 -3.52 -12.52
N ILE A 80 -41.33 -4.85 -12.38
CA ILE A 80 -40.76 -5.76 -13.37
C ILE A 80 -41.80 -5.98 -14.47
N GLU A 81 -41.52 -5.45 -15.66
CA GLU A 81 -42.47 -5.46 -16.78
C GLU A 81 -42.20 -6.61 -17.76
N SER A 82 -40.94 -7.10 -17.85
CA SER A 82 -40.55 -8.13 -18.82
C SER A 82 -39.64 -9.22 -18.23
N LEU A 83 -39.70 -10.41 -18.83
CA LEU A 83 -38.76 -11.52 -18.58
C LEU A 83 -37.30 -11.16 -18.88
N ASP A 84 -37.07 -10.17 -19.74
CA ASP A 84 -35.73 -9.69 -20.08
C ASP A 84 -35.05 -8.94 -18.92
N ASP A 85 -35.83 -8.50 -17.92
CA ASP A 85 -35.33 -7.76 -16.76
C ASP A 85 -34.64 -8.68 -15.73
N ILE A 86 -34.86 -9.99 -15.83
CA ILE A 86 -34.45 -10.99 -14.85
C ILE A 86 -33.51 -12.02 -15.51
N TYR A 87 -32.69 -12.68 -14.71
CA TYR A 87 -31.98 -13.87 -15.16
C TYR A 87 -32.92 -15.06 -15.39
N PRO A 88 -32.72 -15.85 -16.46
CA PRO A 88 -33.63 -16.95 -16.81
C PRO A 88 -33.57 -18.12 -15.82
N VAL A 89 -32.43 -18.28 -15.12
CA VAL A 89 -32.24 -19.30 -14.08
C VAL A 89 -32.27 -18.63 -12.71
N ALA A 90 -33.15 -19.14 -11.85
CA ALA A 90 -33.40 -18.69 -10.49
C ALA A 90 -33.38 -19.87 -9.52
N THR A 91 -33.56 -19.58 -8.23
CA THR A 91 -33.51 -20.59 -7.17
C THR A 91 -34.83 -20.64 -6.42
N LEU A 92 -35.39 -21.85 -6.30
CA LEU A 92 -36.51 -22.13 -5.41
C LEU A 92 -35.98 -22.09 -3.98
N ALA A 93 -36.55 -21.25 -3.14
CA ALA A 93 -36.14 -21.07 -1.76
C ALA A 93 -37.30 -21.28 -0.80
N THR A 94 -36.99 -21.71 0.42
CA THR A 94 -37.94 -21.74 1.54
C THR A 94 -37.64 -20.61 2.51
N VAL A 95 -38.70 -20.06 3.11
CA VAL A 95 -38.58 -19.07 4.18
C VAL A 95 -38.44 -19.80 5.52
N ASP A 96 -37.24 -19.79 6.10
CA ASP A 96 -36.96 -20.46 7.37
C ASP A 96 -37.36 -19.60 8.57
N SER A 97 -37.08 -18.29 8.50
CA SER A 97 -37.37 -17.32 9.55
C SER A 97 -37.87 -16.01 8.95
N PHE A 98 -38.81 -15.38 9.63
CA PHE A 98 -39.36 -14.07 9.29
C PHE A 98 -39.58 -13.29 10.59
N VAL A 99 -38.94 -12.12 10.72
CA VAL A 99 -39.05 -11.26 11.89
C VAL A 99 -39.33 -9.84 11.41
N ARG A 100 -40.46 -9.27 11.85
CA ARG A 100 -40.82 -7.89 11.52
C ARG A 100 -40.21 -6.94 12.54
N LEU A 101 -39.41 -5.98 12.06
CA LEU A 101 -38.79 -4.95 12.89
C LEU A 101 -39.73 -3.75 13.04
N PRO A 102 -39.63 -2.99 14.16
CA PRO A 102 -40.54 -1.90 14.50
C PRO A 102 -40.52 -0.70 13.52
N VAL A 103 -39.56 -0.62 12.60
CA VAL A 103 -39.39 0.48 11.62
C VAL A 103 -39.98 0.11 10.25
N GLY A 104 -40.82 -0.92 10.16
CA GLY A 104 -41.44 -1.35 8.90
C GLY A 104 -40.53 -2.20 7.99
N MET A 105 -39.34 -2.55 8.47
CA MET A 105 -38.45 -3.51 7.81
C MET A 105 -38.76 -4.94 8.28
N ALA A 106 -38.38 -5.95 7.50
CA ALA A 106 -38.44 -7.34 7.92
C ALA A 106 -37.09 -8.04 7.69
N GLU A 107 -36.64 -8.82 8.65
CA GLU A 107 -35.50 -9.72 8.51
C GLU A 107 -36.00 -11.12 8.17
N CYS A 108 -35.53 -11.66 7.06
CA CYS A 108 -35.89 -12.98 6.58
C CYS A 108 -34.65 -13.84 6.38
N VAL A 109 -34.75 -15.13 6.67
CA VAL A 109 -33.72 -16.11 6.29
C VAL A 109 -34.29 -17.01 5.23
N PHE A 110 -33.70 -16.97 4.03
CA PHE A 110 -34.09 -17.81 2.92
C PHE A 110 -33.12 -18.98 2.79
N ARG A 111 -33.63 -20.18 2.51
CA ARG A 111 -32.82 -21.36 2.22
C ARG A 111 -33.06 -21.82 0.79
N GLY A 112 -32.02 -21.82 -0.04
CA GLY A 112 -32.10 -22.34 -1.40
C GLY A 112 -32.31 -23.85 -1.42
N LEU A 113 -33.27 -24.32 -2.20
CA LEU A 113 -33.57 -25.75 -2.38
C LEU A 113 -33.00 -26.28 -3.70
N GLU A 114 -33.50 -25.73 -4.81
CA GLU A 114 -33.30 -26.28 -6.15
C GLU A 114 -33.22 -25.16 -7.18
N ARG A 115 -32.55 -25.43 -8.31
CA ARG A 115 -32.48 -24.50 -9.42
C ARG A 115 -33.71 -24.63 -10.30
N VAL A 116 -34.13 -23.51 -10.86
CA VAL A 116 -35.37 -23.42 -11.62
C VAL A 116 -35.17 -22.52 -12.80
N LYS A 117 -35.74 -22.93 -13.95
CA LYS A 117 -35.81 -22.07 -15.13
C LYS A 117 -37.16 -21.38 -15.16
N ILE A 118 -37.13 -20.06 -15.31
CA ILE A 118 -38.31 -19.22 -15.46
C ILE A 118 -38.78 -19.30 -16.91
N GLU A 119 -40.01 -19.75 -17.14
CA GLU A 119 -40.58 -19.85 -18.50
C GLU A 119 -41.50 -18.67 -18.83
N LYS A 120 -42.34 -18.27 -17.87
CA LYS A 120 -43.28 -17.15 -18.04
C LYS A 120 -43.48 -16.40 -16.73
N LEU A 121 -43.53 -15.08 -16.83
CA LEU A 121 -43.88 -14.17 -15.73
C LEU A 121 -45.34 -13.73 -15.90
N GLN A 122 -46.11 -13.79 -14.82
CA GLN A 122 -47.50 -13.37 -14.74
C GLN A 122 -47.63 -12.40 -13.56
N VAL A 123 -47.96 -11.15 -13.84
CA VAL A 123 -48.20 -10.14 -12.79
C VAL A 123 -49.70 -10.03 -12.54
N TYR A 124 -50.12 -10.24 -11.30
CA TYR A 124 -51.50 -10.04 -10.85
C TYR A 124 -51.50 -9.12 -9.62
N ASP A 125 -52.19 -7.98 -9.69
CA ASP A 125 -52.32 -7.03 -8.57
C ASP A 125 -50.98 -6.77 -7.84
N HIS A 126 -49.98 -6.35 -8.61
CA HIS A 126 -48.60 -6.10 -8.18
C HIS A 126 -47.81 -7.34 -7.73
N ILE A 127 -48.42 -8.52 -7.52
CA ILE A 127 -47.73 -9.77 -7.17
C ILE A 127 -47.22 -10.46 -8.44
N CYS A 128 -45.91 -10.74 -8.45
CA CYS A 128 -45.27 -11.52 -9.53
C CYS A 128 -45.40 -13.02 -9.25
N GLU A 129 -46.19 -13.70 -10.07
CA GLU A 129 -46.21 -15.15 -10.16
C GLU A 129 -45.41 -15.65 -11.36
N VAL A 130 -44.71 -16.76 -11.21
CA VAL A 130 -43.86 -17.31 -12.25
C VAL A 130 -44.20 -18.77 -12.51
N LYS A 131 -44.33 -19.11 -13.80
CA LYS A 131 -44.34 -20.49 -14.28
C LYS A 131 -42.92 -20.97 -14.42
N LEU A 132 -42.61 -22.04 -13.71
CA LEU A 132 -41.25 -22.50 -13.53
C LEU A 132 -41.08 -23.97 -13.89
N ASN A 133 -39.85 -24.32 -14.25
CA ASN A 133 -39.45 -25.68 -14.57
C ASN A 133 -38.22 -26.04 -13.73
N ARG A 134 -38.35 -27.07 -12.89
CA ARG A 134 -37.26 -27.50 -12.00
C ARG A 134 -36.14 -28.13 -12.80
N LEU A 135 -34.93 -27.62 -12.63
CA LEU A 135 -33.75 -28.18 -13.27
C LEU A 135 -33.24 -29.40 -12.48
N PRO A 136 -32.67 -30.41 -13.16
CA PRO A 136 -32.14 -31.58 -12.49
C PRO A 136 -31.03 -31.21 -11.50
N LYS A 137 -30.97 -31.97 -10.39
CA LYS A 137 -29.91 -31.83 -9.40
C LYS A 137 -28.58 -32.27 -10.00
N LEU A 138 -27.53 -31.49 -9.76
CA LEU A 138 -26.16 -31.82 -10.15
C LEU A 138 -25.65 -33.15 -9.55
N SER A 139 -26.30 -33.65 -8.49
CA SER A 139 -25.95 -34.92 -7.83
C SER A 139 -26.37 -36.18 -8.58
N GLN A 140 -27.08 -36.06 -9.72
CA GLN A 140 -27.54 -37.22 -10.50
C GLN A 140 -26.47 -37.81 -11.43
N GLN A 141 -25.32 -37.13 -11.57
CA GLN A 141 -24.16 -37.64 -12.31
C GLN A 141 -23.37 -38.61 -11.41
N GLU A 142 -22.97 -39.76 -11.94
CA GLU A 142 -22.10 -40.70 -11.21
C GLU A 142 -20.84 -39.98 -10.71
N ILE A 143 -20.48 -40.21 -9.45
CA ILE A 143 -19.28 -39.59 -8.86
C ILE A 143 -18.04 -40.22 -9.51
N SER A 144 -17.55 -39.56 -10.56
CA SER A 144 -16.30 -39.88 -11.22
C SER A 144 -15.12 -39.75 -10.24
N ALA A 145 -14.06 -40.54 -10.43
CA ALA A 145 -12.81 -40.41 -9.68
C ALA A 145 -12.21 -38.98 -9.77
N LYS A 146 -12.51 -38.27 -10.86
CA LYS A 146 -12.11 -36.87 -11.06
C LYS A 146 -12.84 -35.93 -10.10
N ILE A 147 -14.16 -36.08 -9.93
CA ILE A 147 -14.98 -35.29 -8.98
C ILE A 147 -14.46 -35.48 -7.55
N ALA A 148 -14.19 -36.72 -7.15
CA ALA A 148 -13.65 -37.02 -5.82
C ALA A 148 -12.30 -36.33 -5.57
N THR A 149 -11.42 -36.28 -6.59
CA THR A 149 -10.14 -35.56 -6.52
C THR A 149 -10.36 -34.05 -6.39
N LEU A 150 -11.24 -33.46 -7.20
CA LEU A 150 -11.56 -32.02 -7.12
C LEU A 150 -12.08 -31.62 -5.74
N VAL A 151 -12.99 -32.40 -5.16
CA VAL A 151 -13.51 -32.16 -3.81
C VAL A 151 -12.40 -32.17 -2.77
N LYS A 152 -11.47 -33.14 -2.83
CA LYS A 152 -10.32 -33.20 -1.91
C LYS A 152 -9.45 -31.95 -2.02
N VAL A 153 -9.16 -31.50 -3.25
CA VAL A 153 -8.34 -30.29 -3.48
C VAL A 153 -9.06 -29.03 -2.97
N ILE A 154 -10.37 -28.93 -3.17
CA ILE A 154 -11.15 -27.80 -2.63
C ILE A 154 -11.10 -27.79 -1.10
N LYS A 155 -11.29 -28.95 -0.45
CA LYS A 155 -11.19 -29.06 1.02
C LYS A 155 -9.80 -28.68 1.53
N SER A 156 -8.73 -29.17 0.90
CA SER A 156 -7.35 -28.82 1.31
C SER A 156 -7.04 -27.34 1.13
N ASN A 157 -7.58 -26.69 0.09
CA ASN A 157 -7.40 -25.26 -0.11
C ASN A 157 -8.13 -24.43 0.97
N TRP A 158 -9.30 -24.88 1.43
CA TRP A 158 -9.99 -24.22 2.55
C TRP A 158 -9.26 -24.40 3.88
N GLU A 159 -8.71 -25.59 4.14
CA GLU A 159 -7.82 -25.82 5.29
C GLU A 159 -6.58 -24.93 5.25
N GLU A 160 -6.04 -24.65 4.06
CA GLU A 160 -4.95 -23.72 3.94
C GLU A 160 -5.36 -22.28 4.27
N ILE A 161 -6.55 -21.85 3.83
CA ILE A 161 -7.09 -20.52 4.12
C ILE A 161 -7.29 -20.33 5.62
N THR A 162 -7.71 -21.34 6.38
CA THR A 162 -7.86 -21.21 7.85
C THR A 162 -6.53 -21.00 8.54
N VAL A 163 -5.47 -21.70 8.11
CA VAL A 163 -4.13 -21.52 8.67
C VAL A 163 -3.59 -20.12 8.39
N LEU A 164 -3.91 -19.54 7.22
CA LEU A 164 -3.50 -18.18 6.86
C LEU A 164 -4.33 -17.12 7.59
N ASN A 165 -5.61 -17.40 7.86
CA ASN A 165 -6.57 -16.50 8.52
C ASN A 165 -6.98 -17.06 9.88
N CYS A 166 -6.11 -16.90 10.87
CA CYS A 166 -6.41 -17.30 12.24
C CYS A 166 -7.62 -16.49 12.78
N ASN A 167 -8.75 -17.18 12.95
CA ASN A 167 -9.82 -16.96 13.95
C ASN A 167 -11.26 -16.83 13.41
N ASN A 168 -11.50 -16.28 12.20
CA ASN A 168 -12.88 -15.95 11.79
C ASN A 168 -13.59 -17.03 10.96
N PHE A 169 -12.85 -17.98 10.38
CA PHE A 169 -13.41 -18.94 9.40
C PHE A 169 -13.37 -20.41 9.86
N GLU A 170 -12.86 -20.71 11.06
CA GLU A 170 -12.66 -22.10 11.51
C GLU A 170 -13.95 -22.90 11.52
N GLN A 171 -15.04 -22.35 12.09
CA GLN A 171 -16.35 -23.02 12.12
C GLN A 171 -16.93 -23.25 10.71
N ILE A 172 -16.75 -22.28 9.82
CA ILE A 172 -17.24 -22.36 8.44
C ILE A 172 -16.48 -23.44 7.66
N VAL A 173 -15.16 -23.48 7.82
CA VAL A 173 -14.32 -24.46 7.11
C VAL A 173 -14.54 -25.87 7.64
N THR A 174 -14.72 -26.06 8.95
CA THR A 174 -15.11 -27.38 9.50
C THR A 174 -16.43 -27.87 8.89
N ALA A 175 -17.43 -26.99 8.76
CA ALA A 175 -18.69 -27.35 8.09
C ALA A 175 -18.49 -27.72 6.61
N LEU A 176 -17.56 -27.06 5.90
CA LEU A 176 -17.23 -27.38 4.51
C LEU A 176 -16.47 -28.70 4.39
N THR A 177 -15.55 -29.02 5.29
CA THR A 177 -14.78 -30.27 5.26
C THR A 177 -15.62 -31.48 5.63
N GLU A 178 -16.62 -31.32 6.49
CA GLU A 178 -17.61 -32.36 6.84
C GLU A 178 -18.67 -32.59 5.75
N CYS A 179 -18.83 -31.65 4.82
CA CYS A 179 -19.81 -31.76 3.74
C CYS A 179 -19.48 -32.94 2.80
N ASN A 180 -20.40 -33.91 2.72
CA ASN A 180 -20.25 -35.13 1.91
C ASN A 180 -20.76 -34.97 0.47
N GLU A 181 -21.68 -34.03 0.23
CA GLU A 181 -22.27 -33.83 -1.10
C GLU A 181 -21.45 -32.83 -1.93
N PRO A 182 -20.89 -33.24 -3.07
CA PRO A 182 -20.01 -32.37 -3.88
C PRO A 182 -20.74 -31.15 -4.45
N SER A 183 -22.03 -31.28 -4.79
CA SER A 183 -22.86 -30.19 -5.29
C SER A 183 -23.08 -29.11 -4.23
N LYS A 184 -23.44 -29.50 -3.00
CA LYS A 184 -23.60 -28.57 -1.87
C LYS A 184 -22.30 -27.87 -1.54
N LEU A 185 -21.20 -28.62 -1.50
CA LEU A 185 -19.87 -28.06 -1.27
C LEU A 185 -19.53 -27.02 -2.35
N ALA A 186 -19.78 -27.30 -3.63
CA ALA A 186 -19.54 -26.33 -4.70
C ALA A 186 -20.38 -25.05 -4.55
N TYR A 187 -21.66 -25.16 -4.17
CA TYR A 187 -22.51 -23.99 -3.92
C TYR A 187 -22.07 -23.18 -2.69
N GLN A 188 -21.78 -23.86 -1.58
CA GLN A 188 -21.31 -23.21 -0.35
C GLN A 188 -19.96 -22.53 -0.54
N THR A 189 -19.06 -23.13 -1.32
CA THR A 189 -17.78 -22.51 -1.64
C THR A 189 -17.93 -21.34 -2.60
N GLY A 190 -18.81 -21.45 -3.61
CA GLY A 190 -19.09 -20.36 -4.55
C GLY A 190 -19.56 -19.07 -3.87
N ILE A 191 -20.52 -19.17 -2.94
CA ILE A 191 -21.04 -17.99 -2.22
C ILE A 191 -20.03 -17.34 -1.28
N LEU A 192 -19.09 -18.13 -0.73
CA LEU A 192 -18.04 -17.62 0.16
C LEU A 192 -16.89 -16.94 -0.61
N LEU A 193 -16.72 -17.24 -1.90
CA LEU A 193 -15.61 -16.73 -2.71
C LEU A 193 -15.89 -15.36 -3.33
N THR A 194 -17.12 -15.09 -3.75
CA THR A 194 -17.46 -13.86 -4.46
C THR A 194 -18.90 -13.44 -4.20
N ASN A 195 -19.11 -12.12 -4.17
CA ASN A 195 -20.44 -11.51 -4.15
C ASN A 195 -20.81 -10.90 -5.52
N ASP A 196 -20.04 -11.20 -6.56
CA ASP A 196 -20.30 -10.72 -7.92
C ASP A 196 -21.46 -11.51 -8.54
N ILE A 197 -22.56 -10.79 -8.81
CA ILE A 197 -23.84 -11.33 -9.28
C ILE A 197 -23.65 -12.10 -10.58
N GLU A 198 -22.84 -11.59 -11.51
CA GLU A 198 -22.61 -12.24 -12.80
C GLU A 198 -21.90 -13.59 -12.66
N ILE A 199 -20.94 -13.68 -11.73
CA ILE A 199 -20.19 -14.91 -11.48
C ILE A 199 -21.09 -15.94 -10.79
N LEU A 200 -21.87 -15.52 -9.80
CA LEU A 200 -22.82 -16.40 -9.11
C LEU A 200 -23.91 -16.92 -10.04
N HIS A 201 -24.38 -16.11 -11.00
CA HIS A 201 -25.30 -16.59 -12.04
C HIS A 201 -24.66 -17.60 -12.98
N LYS A 202 -23.43 -17.35 -13.43
CA LYS A 202 -22.69 -18.35 -14.23
C LYS A 202 -22.59 -19.68 -13.48
N PHE A 203 -22.41 -19.66 -12.17
CA PHE A 203 -22.43 -20.87 -11.34
C PHE A 203 -23.80 -21.55 -11.27
N LEU A 204 -24.90 -20.79 -11.23
CA LEU A 204 -26.25 -21.34 -11.28
C LEU A 204 -26.57 -22.00 -12.64
N GLU A 205 -26.09 -21.40 -13.73
CA GLU A 205 -26.35 -21.86 -15.10
C GLU A 205 -25.59 -23.15 -15.47
N GLU A 206 -24.54 -23.52 -14.73
CA GLU A 206 -23.74 -24.71 -15.04
C GLU A 206 -24.52 -26.02 -14.92
N GLU A 207 -24.64 -26.77 -16.01
CA GLU A 207 -25.34 -28.06 -15.99
C GLU A 207 -24.46 -29.22 -15.51
N SER A 208 -23.14 -29.10 -15.65
CA SER A 208 -22.17 -30.14 -15.29
C SER A 208 -21.52 -29.88 -13.94
N LEU A 209 -21.57 -30.86 -13.04
CA LEU A 209 -20.95 -30.76 -11.72
C LEU A 209 -19.42 -30.65 -11.83
N GLU A 210 -18.82 -31.37 -12.79
CA GLU A 210 -17.36 -31.34 -13.00
C GLU A 210 -16.88 -29.94 -13.39
N GLN A 211 -17.52 -29.34 -14.38
CA GLN A 211 -17.17 -27.99 -14.86
C GLN A 211 -17.40 -26.95 -13.78
N PHE A 212 -18.47 -27.10 -13.00
CA PHE A 212 -18.74 -26.22 -11.88
C PHE A 212 -17.64 -26.29 -10.81
N LEU A 213 -17.24 -27.51 -10.40
CA LEU A 213 -16.15 -27.71 -9.45
C LEU A 213 -14.80 -27.18 -9.96
N GLU A 214 -14.49 -27.36 -11.24
CA GLU A 214 -13.27 -26.82 -11.86
C GLU A 214 -13.24 -25.28 -11.81
N LYS A 215 -14.35 -24.63 -12.15
CA LYS A 215 -14.47 -23.17 -12.06
C LYS A 215 -14.31 -22.69 -10.62
N VAL A 216 -15.03 -23.28 -9.68
CA VAL A 216 -14.94 -22.96 -8.25
C VAL A 216 -13.50 -23.12 -7.76
N LEU A 217 -12.82 -24.20 -8.14
CA LEU A 217 -11.43 -24.43 -7.79
C LEU A 217 -10.50 -23.36 -8.37
N GLU A 218 -10.73 -22.91 -9.61
CA GLU A 218 -9.97 -21.83 -10.21
C GLU A 218 -10.07 -20.54 -9.38
N TYR A 219 -11.29 -20.13 -9.02
CA TYR A 219 -11.53 -18.95 -8.18
C TYR A 219 -10.93 -19.12 -6.79
N LEU A 220 -11.13 -20.26 -6.15
CA LEU A 220 -10.54 -20.58 -4.85
C LEU A 220 -9.01 -20.51 -4.88
N SER A 221 -8.38 -21.03 -5.94
CA SER A 221 -6.92 -20.99 -6.08
C SER A 221 -6.38 -19.56 -6.23
N LYS A 222 -7.14 -18.67 -6.89
CA LYS A 222 -6.81 -17.24 -6.98
C LYS A 222 -6.92 -16.58 -5.61
N GLU A 223 -7.98 -16.89 -4.86
CA GLU A 223 -8.18 -16.36 -3.52
C GLU A 223 -7.07 -16.82 -2.55
N VAL A 224 -6.69 -18.10 -2.56
CA VAL A 224 -5.55 -18.61 -1.77
C VAL A 224 -4.26 -17.84 -2.09
N LYS A 225 -3.98 -17.54 -3.36
CA LYS A 225 -2.79 -16.75 -3.74
C LYS A 225 -2.84 -15.33 -3.17
N ILE A 226 -4.01 -14.68 -3.21
CA ILE A 226 -4.22 -13.36 -2.63
C ILE A 226 -3.98 -13.41 -1.12
N GLN A 227 -4.55 -14.39 -0.43
CA GLN A 227 -4.40 -14.58 1.02
C GLN A 227 -2.95 -14.86 1.43
N ARG A 228 -2.22 -15.71 0.68
CA ARG A 228 -0.78 -15.93 0.88
C ARG A 228 0.01 -14.64 0.73
N SER A 229 -0.28 -13.83 -0.29
CA SER A 229 0.40 -12.56 -0.51
C SER A 229 0.13 -11.58 0.64
N ARG A 230 -1.12 -11.48 1.08
CA ARG A 230 -1.51 -10.64 2.23
C ARG A 230 -0.77 -11.06 3.50
N SER A 231 -0.74 -12.36 3.79
CA SER A 231 -0.03 -12.91 4.96
C SER A 231 1.48 -12.59 4.93
N LYS A 232 2.13 -12.72 3.76
CA LYS A 232 3.54 -12.32 3.58
C LYS A 232 3.78 -10.84 3.85
N ILE A 233 2.94 -9.97 3.29
CA ILE A 233 3.04 -8.52 3.52
C ILE A 233 2.90 -8.19 5.02
N VAL A 234 1.93 -8.81 5.69
CA VAL A 234 1.74 -8.60 7.14
C VAL A 234 2.95 -9.09 7.93
N ALA A 235 3.55 -10.22 7.55
CA ALA A 235 4.75 -10.75 8.19
C ALA A 235 5.97 -9.83 8.00
N GLU A 236 6.16 -9.29 6.79
CA GLU A 236 7.22 -8.31 6.49
C GLU A 236 7.02 -7.02 7.28
N MET A 237 5.81 -6.46 7.29
CA MET A 237 5.48 -5.28 8.08
C MET A 237 5.75 -5.48 9.58
N LYS A 238 5.38 -6.64 10.13
CA LYS A 238 5.69 -6.97 11.54
C LYS A 238 7.19 -7.02 11.81
N LYS A 239 7.97 -7.58 10.88
CA LYS A 239 9.43 -7.62 10.99
C LYS A 239 10.02 -6.22 10.96
N ASP A 240 9.56 -5.37 10.06
CA ASP A 240 10.03 -4.00 9.92
C ASP A 240 9.70 -3.15 11.15
N ILE A 241 8.48 -3.27 11.68
CA ILE A 241 8.07 -2.61 12.93
C ILE A 241 8.97 -3.08 14.09
N ASN A 242 9.20 -4.39 14.23
CA ASN A 242 10.03 -4.92 15.30
C ASN A 242 11.48 -4.42 15.18
N GLN A 243 12.04 -4.37 13.97
CA GLN A 243 13.37 -3.80 13.73
C GLN A 243 13.43 -2.31 14.05
N GLN A 244 12.41 -1.52 13.67
CA GLN A 244 12.34 -0.10 14.01
C GLN A 244 12.24 0.11 15.52
N GLN A 245 11.37 -0.64 16.20
CA GLN A 245 11.25 -0.60 17.66
C GLN A 245 12.58 -0.95 18.34
N THR A 246 13.25 -2.00 17.86
CA THR A 246 14.56 -2.41 18.40
C THR A 246 15.60 -1.31 18.25
N LYS A 247 15.73 -0.72 17.05
CA LYS A 247 16.66 0.40 16.79
C LYS A 247 16.34 1.64 17.63
N LEU A 248 15.07 1.97 17.79
CA LEU A 248 14.66 3.10 18.63
C LEU A 248 15.06 2.87 20.09
N ILE A 249 14.86 1.66 20.60
CA ILE A 249 15.29 1.29 21.96
C ILE A 249 16.82 1.37 22.06
N GLU A 250 17.55 0.83 21.09
CA GLU A 250 19.02 0.90 21.05
C GLU A 250 19.52 2.35 21.09
N SER A 251 18.97 3.24 20.25
CA SER A 251 19.34 4.66 20.24
C SER A 251 19.04 5.35 21.57
N GLN A 252 17.88 5.10 22.17
CA GLN A 252 17.54 5.68 23.48
C GLN A 252 18.48 5.21 24.59
N LEU A 253 18.95 3.96 24.54
CA LEU A 253 19.95 3.45 25.49
C LEU A 253 21.31 4.13 25.29
N PHE A 254 21.74 4.30 24.03
CA PHE A 254 22.98 5.04 23.72
C PHE A 254 22.92 6.49 24.20
N ASP A 255 21.84 7.21 23.88
CA ASP A 255 21.65 8.60 24.31
C ASP A 255 21.70 8.72 25.84
N LYS A 256 21.12 7.74 26.55
CA LYS A 256 21.13 7.72 28.01
C LYS A 256 22.54 7.49 28.57
N ILE A 257 23.30 6.55 28.00
CA ILE A 257 24.70 6.32 28.39
C ILE A 257 25.53 7.58 28.15
N GLU A 258 25.41 8.21 26.97
CA GLU A 258 26.13 9.45 26.64
C GLU A 258 25.77 10.59 27.60
N SER A 259 24.49 10.72 27.98
CA SER A 259 24.05 11.72 28.95
C SER A 259 24.54 11.46 30.39
N GLU A 260 24.62 10.20 30.81
CA GLU A 260 25.16 9.83 32.13
C GLU A 260 26.67 10.06 32.19
N TRP A 261 27.38 9.90 31.06
CA TRP A 261 28.83 10.13 30.98
C TRP A 261 29.17 11.61 30.76
N SER A 262 28.32 12.38 30.09
CA SER A 262 28.51 13.82 29.84
C SER A 262 28.27 14.71 31.06
N LEU A 263 27.89 14.15 32.22
CA LEU A 263 27.74 14.92 33.47
C LEU A 263 29.09 15.30 34.11
N ASP A 264 30.22 14.80 33.60
CA ASP A 264 31.56 15.03 34.17
C ASP A 264 32.54 15.86 33.29
N ASP A 265 32.16 16.40 32.12
CA ASP A 265 33.15 17.00 31.17
C ASP A 265 33.22 18.55 31.12
N VAL A 266 34.29 19.08 31.72
CA VAL A 266 34.81 20.46 31.61
C VAL A 266 35.16 20.83 30.15
N GLU A 267 35.34 19.85 29.27
CA GLU A 267 35.78 20.06 27.87
C GLU A 267 34.72 20.68 26.95
N THR A 268 33.44 20.55 27.27
CA THR A 268 32.35 21.10 26.45
C THR A 268 32.27 22.62 26.53
N ASP A 269 32.53 23.20 27.71
CA ASP A 269 32.54 24.65 27.93
C ASP A 269 33.68 25.35 27.16
N GLU A 270 34.85 24.73 27.05
CA GLU A 270 36.01 25.30 26.34
C GLU A 270 35.77 25.43 24.82
N ILE A 271 35.10 24.45 24.21
CA ILE A 271 34.79 24.45 22.78
C ILE A 271 33.74 25.53 22.46
N GLU A 272 32.79 25.75 23.36
CA GLU A 272 31.81 26.83 23.21
C GLU A 272 32.45 28.22 23.31
N GLU A 273 33.42 28.40 24.21
CA GLU A 273 34.17 29.65 24.33
C GLU A 273 34.96 29.98 23.04
N LEU A 274 35.69 28.99 22.48
CA LEU A 274 36.43 29.15 21.23
C LEU A 274 35.51 29.53 20.06
N LYS A 275 34.33 28.92 19.98
CA LYS A 275 33.31 29.24 18.96
C LYS A 275 32.84 30.69 19.07
N MET A 276 32.66 31.21 20.27
CA MET A 276 32.29 32.61 20.48
C MET A 276 33.40 33.57 20.05
N ARG A 277 34.67 33.29 20.39
CA ARG A 277 35.82 34.11 20.00
C ARG A 277 35.99 34.17 18.47
N LEU A 278 35.86 33.04 17.78
CA LEU A 278 35.97 32.97 16.31
C LEU A 278 34.87 33.76 15.58
N ARG A 279 33.66 33.86 16.16
CA ARG A 279 32.59 34.70 15.60
C ARG A 279 32.90 36.19 15.72
N LYS A 280 33.57 36.61 16.80
CA LYS A 280 33.93 38.01 17.07
C LYS A 280 35.15 38.48 16.27
N ALA A 281 36.04 37.58 15.85
CA ALA A 281 37.30 37.90 15.18
C ALA A 281 37.18 38.49 13.76
N GLY A 282 35.98 38.50 13.15
CA GLY A 282 35.78 39.15 11.85
C GLY A 282 36.52 38.48 10.67
N LEU A 283 36.67 37.16 10.72
CA LEU A 283 37.45 36.38 9.75
C LEU A 283 36.93 36.54 8.30
N PRO A 284 37.84 36.65 7.30
CA PRO A 284 37.51 36.53 5.87
C PRO A 284 36.80 35.21 5.55
N PRO A 285 36.00 35.14 4.46
CA PRO A 285 35.13 34.00 4.18
C PRO A 285 35.88 32.67 4.02
N ASP A 286 37.04 32.68 3.37
CA ASP A 286 37.85 31.47 3.15
C ASP A 286 38.44 30.93 4.46
N VAL A 287 38.93 31.83 5.31
CA VAL A 287 39.50 31.48 6.63
C VAL A 287 38.40 30.99 7.57
N ARG A 288 37.21 31.61 7.54
CA ARG A 288 36.05 31.18 8.34
C ARG A 288 35.60 29.76 8.01
N LYS A 289 35.64 29.39 6.73
CA LYS A 289 35.29 28.02 6.30
C LYS A 289 36.33 27.01 6.80
N HIS A 290 37.60 27.39 6.82
CA HIS A 290 38.67 26.56 7.35
C HIS A 290 38.57 26.39 8.87
N THR A 291 38.37 27.47 9.63
CA THR A 291 38.23 27.41 11.09
C THR A 291 36.99 26.62 11.52
N GLN A 292 35.88 26.69 10.79
CA GLN A 292 34.70 25.87 11.08
C GLN A 292 34.95 24.37 10.88
N ARG A 293 35.76 23.99 9.88
CA ARG A 293 36.14 22.59 9.66
C ARG A 293 37.03 22.07 10.78
N GLU A 294 38.03 22.85 11.17
CA GLU A 294 38.93 22.47 12.26
C GLU A 294 38.22 22.47 13.62
N LEU A 295 37.27 23.37 13.87
CA LEU A 295 36.44 23.34 15.08
C LEU A 295 35.51 22.13 15.12
N ALA A 296 34.91 21.75 13.98
CA ALA A 296 34.13 20.52 13.89
C ALA A 296 35.00 19.26 14.06
N ARG A 297 36.27 19.32 13.63
CA ARG A 297 37.25 18.26 13.82
C ARG A 297 37.66 18.15 15.30
N LEU A 298 37.90 19.27 15.97
CA LEU A 298 38.18 19.34 17.40
C LEU A 298 37.04 18.72 18.22
N LYS A 299 35.78 19.05 17.90
CA LYS A 299 34.61 18.47 18.58
C LYS A 299 34.49 16.95 18.43
N ARG A 300 34.96 16.38 17.31
CA ARG A 300 34.93 14.93 17.07
C ARG A 300 36.10 14.19 17.72
N LEU A 301 37.20 14.89 17.97
CA LEU A 301 38.44 14.32 18.48
C LEU A 301 38.55 14.34 20.00
N GLY A 302 37.48 14.73 20.73
CA GLY A 302 37.46 15.00 22.18
C GLY A 302 38.36 14.12 23.06
N ASN A 303 38.55 12.84 22.72
CA ASN A 303 39.35 11.90 23.52
C ASN A 303 40.82 11.66 23.06
N ASN A 304 41.38 12.41 22.10
CA ASN A 304 42.79 12.26 21.68
C ASN A 304 43.63 13.52 21.98
N PRO A 305 44.43 13.52 23.07
CA PRO A 305 45.04 14.74 23.62
C PRO A 305 46.11 15.36 22.70
N VAL A 306 46.83 14.55 21.93
CA VAL A 306 47.97 15.03 21.11
C VAL A 306 47.50 15.77 19.86
N GLU A 307 46.41 15.32 19.23
CA GLU A 307 45.88 15.98 18.02
C GLU A 307 45.00 17.19 18.36
N ALA A 308 44.27 17.13 19.48
CA ALA A 308 43.43 18.23 19.95
C ALA A 308 44.26 19.49 20.26
N ASP A 309 45.41 19.34 20.93
CA ASP A 309 46.27 20.47 21.32
C ASP A 309 46.88 21.22 20.12
N VAL A 310 47.23 20.48 19.06
CA VAL A 310 47.73 21.06 17.80
C VAL A 310 46.65 21.87 17.10
N ILE A 311 45.43 21.35 17.03
CA ILE A 311 44.28 22.05 16.41
C ILE A 311 43.91 23.28 17.24
N ARG A 312 43.96 23.19 18.58
CA ARG A 312 43.71 24.31 19.49
C ARG A 312 44.72 25.43 19.29
N THR A 313 46.01 25.10 19.34
CA THR A 313 47.10 26.08 19.13
C THR A 313 46.96 26.78 17.79
N TYR A 314 46.57 26.03 16.74
CA TYR A 314 46.31 26.61 15.43
C TYR A 314 45.11 27.58 15.41
N LEU A 315 44.00 27.22 16.07
CA LEU A 315 42.83 28.10 16.18
C LEU A 315 43.14 29.36 17.00
N ASP A 316 43.95 29.25 18.04
CA ASP A 316 44.40 30.39 18.86
C ASP A 316 45.28 31.36 18.05
N TRP A 317 46.22 30.86 17.25
CA TRP A 317 47.00 31.72 16.33
C TRP A 317 46.12 32.46 15.33
N LEU A 318 45.07 31.82 14.81
CA LEU A 318 44.13 32.49 13.89
C LEU A 318 43.34 33.61 14.58
N LEU A 319 43.12 33.53 15.88
CA LEU A 319 42.46 34.58 16.67
C LEU A 319 43.39 35.75 16.99
N GLU A 320 44.70 35.51 17.11
CA GLU A 320 45.71 36.55 17.39
C GLU A 320 46.01 37.44 16.17
N ILE A 321 45.75 36.95 14.96
CA ILE A 321 46.00 37.72 13.73
C ILE A 321 44.98 38.88 13.60
N PRO A 322 45.44 40.13 13.42
CA PRO A 322 44.55 41.29 13.30
C PRO A 322 43.96 41.39 11.88
N TRP A 323 43.02 40.52 11.53
CA TRP A 323 42.38 40.45 10.20
C TRP A 323 41.76 41.76 9.70
N ASN A 324 41.39 42.67 10.61
CA ASN A 324 40.72 43.94 10.31
C ASN A 324 41.66 45.17 10.31
N LYS A 325 42.97 45.01 10.52
CA LYS A 325 43.92 46.14 10.51
C LYS A 325 44.77 46.12 9.24
N ILE A 326 44.54 47.09 8.36
CA ILE A 326 45.43 47.39 7.23
C ILE A 326 46.29 48.58 7.65
N VAL A 327 47.60 48.38 7.74
CA VAL A 327 48.57 49.47 7.99
C VAL A 327 49.08 49.97 6.64
N GLU A 328 49.11 51.29 6.43
CA GLU A 328 49.77 51.86 5.26
C GLU A 328 51.28 51.62 5.38
N ALA A 329 51.84 50.86 4.44
CA ALA A 329 53.27 50.56 4.45
C ALA A 329 54.06 51.82 4.05
N ASN A 330 54.89 52.34 4.96
CA ASN A 330 55.94 53.29 4.60
C ASN A 330 57.06 52.52 3.91
N LEU A 331 57.29 52.81 2.62
CA LEU A 331 58.27 52.14 1.76
C LEU A 331 59.38 53.09 1.31
N GLU A 332 59.74 54.07 2.16
CA GLU A 332 60.90 54.92 1.95
C GLU A 332 62.18 54.16 2.33
N LEU A 333 63.05 53.96 1.33
CA LEU A 333 64.28 53.16 1.50
C LEU A 333 65.33 53.93 2.32
N ASP A 334 65.30 55.26 2.24
CA ASP A 334 66.20 56.12 3.00
C ASP A 334 65.87 56.07 4.50
N ASP A 335 64.58 56.16 4.85
CA ASP A 335 64.09 55.93 6.22
C ASP A 335 64.48 54.54 6.74
N ALA A 336 64.29 53.50 5.92
CA ALA A 336 64.65 52.14 6.30
C ALA A 336 66.16 52.00 6.56
N ARG A 337 67.01 52.67 5.79
CA ARG A 337 68.46 52.68 6.01
C ARG A 337 68.84 53.40 7.30
N VAL A 338 68.23 54.56 7.57
CA VAL A 338 68.47 55.32 8.81
C VAL A 338 68.06 54.51 10.03
N ILE A 339 66.90 53.85 10.00
CA ILE A 339 66.41 53.01 11.10
C ILE A 339 67.31 51.79 11.29
N LEU A 340 67.68 51.10 10.20
CA LEU A 340 68.58 49.95 10.28
C LEU A 340 69.97 50.32 10.80
N ASP A 341 70.47 51.50 10.46
CA ASP A 341 71.75 52.01 10.96
C ASP A 341 71.69 52.51 12.40
N ALA A 342 70.53 52.98 12.87
CA ALA A 342 70.31 53.39 14.26
C ALA A 342 70.07 52.21 15.21
N ASP A 343 69.27 51.22 14.80
CA ASP A 343 68.87 50.09 15.66
C ASP A 343 69.91 48.96 15.69
N HIS A 344 70.80 48.90 14.70
CA HIS A 344 71.78 47.83 14.56
C HIS A 344 73.15 48.40 14.21
N ASP A 345 74.16 48.15 15.05
CA ASP A 345 75.53 48.60 14.79
C ASP A 345 76.30 47.53 13.98
N GLY A 346 76.96 47.93 12.88
CA GLY A 346 77.63 47.01 11.93
C GLY A 346 76.72 46.29 10.93
N LEU A 347 77.10 45.06 10.50
CA LEU A 347 76.32 44.19 9.59
C LEU A 347 75.99 44.75 8.19
N ASN A 348 76.89 45.54 7.60
CA ASN A 348 76.68 46.21 6.30
C ASN A 348 76.13 45.27 5.21
N LYS A 349 76.69 44.05 5.09
CA LYS A 349 76.23 43.07 4.08
C LYS A 349 74.79 42.58 4.28
N VAL A 350 74.32 42.48 5.52
CA VAL A 350 72.94 42.03 5.81
C VAL A 350 71.97 43.18 5.63
N LYS A 351 72.35 44.38 6.08
CA LYS A 351 71.56 45.61 5.88
C LYS A 351 71.37 45.92 4.40
N ASP A 352 72.42 45.85 3.59
CA ASP A 352 72.33 46.06 2.14
C ASP A 352 71.39 45.04 1.49
N ARG A 353 71.42 43.78 1.94
CA ARG A 353 70.51 42.73 1.45
C ARG A 353 69.05 42.93 1.85
N ILE A 354 68.80 43.44 3.06
CA ILE A 354 67.47 43.83 3.51
C ILE A 354 66.96 45.01 2.68
N ILE A 355 67.81 46.00 2.42
CA ILE A 355 67.46 47.15 1.56
C ILE A 355 67.19 46.71 0.12
N GLU A 356 67.98 45.79 -0.44
CA GLU A 356 67.73 45.17 -1.74
C GLU A 356 66.38 44.44 -1.77
N TYR A 357 66.07 43.67 -0.72
CA TYR A 357 64.77 43.01 -0.60
C TYR A 357 63.62 44.03 -0.51
N LEU A 358 63.75 45.08 0.30
CA LEU A 358 62.76 46.15 0.38
C LEU A 358 62.62 46.90 -0.95
N ALA A 359 63.70 47.07 -1.72
CA ALA A 359 63.67 47.70 -3.03
C ALA A 359 62.91 46.83 -4.05
N THR A 360 63.16 45.51 -4.06
CA THR A 360 62.40 44.57 -4.92
C THR A 360 60.93 44.48 -4.50
N PHE A 361 60.65 44.48 -3.20
CA PHE A 361 59.29 44.51 -2.67
C PHE A 361 58.56 45.81 -3.05
N LYS A 362 59.23 46.97 -2.92
CA LYS A 362 58.71 48.28 -3.36
C LYS A 362 58.40 48.28 -4.86
N ALA A 363 59.30 47.75 -5.69
CA ALA A 363 59.08 47.65 -7.13
C ALA A 363 57.86 46.77 -7.47
N SER A 364 57.73 45.61 -6.83
CA SER A 364 56.58 44.70 -6.97
C SER A 364 55.26 45.34 -6.47
N TYR A 365 55.31 46.07 -5.35
CA TYR A 365 54.18 46.77 -4.77
C TYR A 365 53.67 47.90 -5.69
N ILE A 366 54.58 48.71 -6.25
CA ILE A 366 54.26 49.76 -7.23
C ILE A 366 53.69 49.15 -8.52
N PHE A 367 54.26 48.05 -8.99
CA PHE A 367 53.79 47.35 -10.19
C PHE A 367 52.36 46.83 -10.02
N LYS A 368 52.05 46.18 -8.89
CA LYS A 368 50.69 45.71 -8.57
C LYS A 368 49.69 46.85 -8.43
N ARG A 369 50.08 48.02 -7.91
CA ARG A 369 49.21 49.20 -7.85
C ARG A 369 48.94 49.84 -9.23
N LYS A 370 49.92 49.87 -10.14
CA LYS A 370 49.75 50.42 -11.51
C LYS A 370 48.92 49.52 -12.43
N ALA A 371 48.94 48.20 -12.23
CA ALA A 371 48.11 47.26 -13.00
C ALA A 371 46.60 47.41 -12.72
N ILE A 372 46.22 48.15 -11.68
CA ILE A 372 44.83 48.44 -11.30
C ILE A 372 44.43 49.83 -11.83
N LYS A 373 44.48 50.01 -13.16
CA LYS A 373 43.67 51.01 -13.89
C LYS A 373 43.17 50.36 -15.19
N PRO A 374 41.85 50.19 -15.38
CA PRO A 374 41.33 49.45 -16.52
C PRO A 374 41.19 50.39 -17.72
N ASN A 375 41.83 50.07 -18.84
CA ASN A 375 41.31 50.49 -20.15
C ASN A 375 40.87 49.25 -20.90
N ILE A 376 39.54 49.19 -21.02
CA ILE A 376 38.69 48.23 -21.68
C ILE A 376 38.83 48.38 -23.21
N CYS A 377 38.92 47.22 -23.86
CA CYS A 377 38.52 46.89 -25.24
C CYS A 377 39.00 47.74 -26.42
N ARG A 378 39.64 47.07 -27.38
CA ARG A 378 39.04 46.92 -28.72
C ARG A 378 39.52 45.65 -29.42
N TYR A 379 38.53 44.78 -29.62
CA TYR A 379 38.41 43.73 -30.62
C TYR A 379 39.41 43.74 -31.78
N GLY A 380 39.88 42.55 -32.11
CA GLY A 380 40.07 42.18 -33.52
C GLY A 380 41.24 41.22 -33.75
N PHE A 381 40.89 40.00 -34.16
CA PHE A 381 41.72 39.08 -34.96
C PHE A 381 42.94 38.47 -34.25
N MET A 382 43.31 37.21 -34.40
CA MET A 382 42.78 35.99 -35.03
C MET A 382 43.86 34.95 -34.65
N PHE A 383 43.47 33.69 -34.40
CA PHE A 383 44.36 32.50 -34.45
C PHE A 383 45.57 32.41 -33.52
N CYS A 384 45.50 31.50 -32.54
CA CYS A 384 46.24 30.21 -32.54
C CYS A 384 45.90 29.49 -31.22
N TRP A 385 44.93 28.57 -31.22
CA TRP A 385 45.18 27.12 -31.30
C TRP A 385 46.36 26.61 -30.46
N THR A 386 46.01 25.61 -29.63
CA THR A 386 46.84 24.54 -29.09
C THR A 386 47.99 24.95 -28.16
N SER A 387 47.83 24.68 -26.87
CA SER A 387 48.43 23.51 -26.22
C SER A 387 48.57 23.76 -24.72
N TRP A 388 47.88 22.96 -23.91
CA TRP A 388 48.43 22.22 -22.75
C TRP A 388 47.28 21.83 -21.82
N SER A 389 46.97 20.54 -21.92
CA SER A 389 46.43 19.72 -20.84
C SER A 389 47.49 19.58 -19.74
N TRP A 390 47.01 19.26 -18.53
CA TRP A 390 47.67 19.08 -17.22
C TRP A 390 47.65 20.29 -16.30
#